data_AF-A0A958XWX9-F1
#
_entry.id   AF-A0A958XWX9-F1
#
_cell.length_a   1.000
_cell.length_b   1.000
_cell.length_c   1.000
_cell.angle_alpha   90.00
_cell.angle_beta   90.00
_cell.angle_gamma   90.00
#
_symmetry.space_group_name_H-M   'P 1'
#
loop_
_entity.id
_entity.type
_entity.pdbx_description
1 polymer ?
#
loop_
_entity_poly.entity_id
_entity_poly.type
_entity_poly.pdbx_seq_one_letter_code
_entity_poly.pdbx_strand_id
1 'polypeptide(L)'
;MQAKKSYGQHFLKNESIAARIAASLQCAARTGCVLEVGPGMGMLTKHLLADTSYETYAVEADRDMADYLQQHYPEWAPAHLILQDFLEFDPASVFEDREFCLIGNFPYNISTQIIF
;
A
#
# COMPACT_ATOMS: atom_id res chain seq x y z
N MET A 1 4.38 8.02 16.95
CA MET A 1 4.82 8.46 15.61
C MET A 1 4.12 9.75 15.23
N GLN A 2 4.83 10.62 14.50
CA GLN A 2 4.35 11.94 14.08
C GLN A 2 4.40 12.00 12.55
N ALA A 3 3.37 12.59 11.93
CA ALA A 3 3.33 12.74 10.48
C ALA A 3 4.46 13.65 9.99
N LYS A 4 5.18 13.21 8.96
CA LYS A 4 6.23 14.01 8.32
C LYS A 4 5.61 14.88 7.24
N LYS A 5 5.71 16.20 7.41
CA LYS A 5 5.19 17.19 6.44
C LYS A 5 5.81 17.04 5.05
N SER A 6 7.07 16.59 4.96
CA SER A 6 7.77 16.36 3.69
C SER A 6 7.09 15.30 2.81
N TYR A 7 6.41 14.32 3.42
CA TYR A 7 5.70 13.25 2.72
C TYR A 7 4.20 13.54 2.56
N GLY A 8 3.70 14.71 2.99
CA GLY A 8 2.28 15.05 2.90
C GLY A 8 1.34 14.10 3.65
N GLN A 9 1.85 13.36 4.65
CA GLN A 9 1.14 12.25 5.28
C GLN A 9 -0.14 12.69 6.01
N HIS A 10 -1.26 12.13 5.58
CA HIS A 10 -2.55 12.18 6.28
C HIS A 10 -2.99 10.77 6.63
N PHE A 11 -2.74 10.34 7.88
CA PHE A 11 -3.07 8.99 8.30
C PHE A 11 -4.58 8.74 8.32
N LEU A 12 -5.01 7.72 7.59
CA LEU A 12 -6.34 7.15 7.73
C LEU A 12 -6.45 6.51 9.12
N LYS A 13 -7.36 7.01 9.95
CA LYS A 13 -7.60 6.52 11.32
C LYS A 13 -8.96 5.86 11.52
N ASN A 14 -9.83 5.92 10.51
CA ASN A 14 -11.18 5.38 10.60
C ASN A 14 -11.23 3.98 9.99
N GLU A 15 -11.46 3.00 10.86
CA GLU A 15 -11.60 1.58 10.52
C GLU A 15 -12.65 1.28 9.46
N SER A 16 -13.84 1.87 9.62
CA SER A 16 -14.96 1.63 8.71
C SER A 16 -14.65 2.18 7.32
N ILE A 17 -13.95 3.32 7.24
CA ILE A 17 -13.51 3.88 5.96
C ILE A 17 -12.45 2.99 5.33
N ALA A 18 -11.45 2.54 6.09
CA ALA A 18 -10.40 1.66 5.58
C ALA A 18 -10.98 0.33 5.03
N ALA A 19 -11.89 -0.30 5.77
CA ALA A 19 -12.58 -1.50 5.33
C ALA A 19 -13.38 -1.28 4.04
N ARG A 20 -14.07 -0.15 3.92
CA ARG A 20 -14.83 0.20 2.71
C ARG A 20 -13.92 0.47 1.50
N ILE A 21 -12.76 1.09 1.73
CA ILE A 21 -11.75 1.30 0.67
C ILE A 21 -11.21 -0.06 0.21
N ALA A 22 -10.82 -0.95 1.12
CA ALA A 22 -10.37 -2.31 0.77
C ALA A 22 -11.45 -3.07 -0.02
N ALA A 23 -12.71 -3.02 0.44
CA ALA A 23 -13.84 -3.67 -0.24
C ALA A 23 -14.18 -3.08 -1.63
N SER A 24 -13.62 -1.92 -1.99
CA SER A 24 -13.81 -1.35 -3.34
C SER A 24 -12.97 -2.06 -4.42
N LEU A 25 -11.98 -2.88 -4.03
CA LEU A 25 -11.14 -3.68 -4.93
C LEU A 25 -11.86 -4.90 -5.52
N GLN A 26 -12.94 -4.66 -6.25
CA GLN A 26 -13.72 -5.72 -6.89
C GLN A 26 -12.95 -6.48 -7.98
N CYS A 27 -11.88 -5.88 -8.53
CA CYS A 27 -11.01 -6.49 -9.54
C CYS A 27 -9.95 -7.43 -8.96
N ALA A 28 -9.63 -7.31 -7.67
CA ALA A 28 -8.41 -7.90 -7.10
C ALA A 28 -8.41 -9.43 -7.14
N ALA A 29 -9.56 -10.07 -6.93
CA ALA A 29 -9.69 -11.52 -7.05
C ALA A 29 -9.46 -12.03 -8.49
N ARG A 30 -9.65 -11.17 -9.51
CA ARG A 30 -9.40 -11.53 -10.92
C ARG A 30 -7.92 -11.38 -11.29
N THR A 31 -7.26 -10.34 -10.78
CA THR A 31 -5.83 -10.11 -11.03
C THR A 31 -4.93 -10.98 -10.15
N GLY A 32 -5.41 -11.35 -8.95
CA GLY A 32 -4.66 -12.11 -7.95
C GLY A 32 -3.58 -11.31 -7.25
N CYS A 33 -3.39 -10.03 -7.60
CA CYS A 33 -2.38 -9.15 -7.01
C CYS A 33 -2.92 -7.75 -6.74
N VAL A 34 -2.50 -7.18 -5.61
CA VAL A 34 -2.78 -5.82 -5.18
C VAL A 34 -1.48 -5.12 -4.80
N LEU A 35 -1.33 -3.87 -5.23
CA LEU A 35 -0.24 -2.99 -4.82
C LEU A 35 -0.81 -1.82 -4.01
N GLU A 36 -0.44 -1.74 -2.73
CA GLU A 36 -0.71 -0.60 -1.86
C GLU A 36 0.40 0.45 -1.95
N VAL A 37 0.09 1.70 -2.28
CA VAL A 37 1.05 2.81 -2.20
C VAL A 37 0.86 3.59 -0.92
N GLY A 38 1.94 3.78 -0.18
CA GLY A 38 1.96 4.53 1.07
C GLY A 38 1.10 3.88 2.16
N PRO A 39 1.42 2.65 2.59
CA PRO A 39 0.70 1.94 3.66
C PRO A 39 0.72 2.70 5.00
N GLY A 40 1.74 3.52 5.26
CA GLY A 40 1.87 4.28 6.49
C GLY A 40 1.83 3.37 7.73
N MET A 41 0.87 3.60 8.62
CA MET A 41 0.68 2.76 9.83
C MET A 41 -0.09 1.47 9.56
N GLY A 42 -0.30 1.08 8.30
CA GLY A 42 -0.94 -0.19 7.94
C GLY A 42 -2.45 -0.26 8.19
N MET A 43 -3.12 0.90 8.27
CA MET A 43 -4.57 0.95 8.52
C MET A 43 -5.36 0.30 7.38
N LEU A 44 -4.94 0.50 6.13
CA LEU A 44 -5.55 -0.15 4.98
C LEU A 44 -4.92 -1.54 4.77
N THR A 45 -3.59 -1.66 4.87
CA THR A 45 -2.84 -2.93 4.79
C THR A 45 -3.51 -4.07 5.54
N LYS A 46 -3.92 -3.87 6.80
CA LYS A 46 -4.56 -4.95 7.58
C LYS A 46 -5.86 -5.50 6.98
N HIS A 47 -6.63 -4.67 6.28
CA HIS A 47 -7.88 -5.07 5.63
C HIS A 47 -7.59 -5.78 4.31
N LEU A 48 -6.54 -5.37 3.60
CA LEU A 48 -6.05 -6.05 2.40
C LEU A 48 -5.52 -7.45 2.74
N LEU A 49 -4.70 -7.58 3.79
CA LEU A 49 -4.14 -8.86 4.24
C LEU A 49 -5.17 -9.84 4.80
N ALA A 50 -6.36 -9.36 5.17
CA ALA A 50 -7.44 -10.23 5.64
C ALA A 50 -8.12 -11.00 4.48
N ASP A 51 -7.96 -10.54 3.24
CA ASP A 51 -8.49 -11.20 2.06
C ASP A 51 -7.43 -12.11 1.44
N THR A 52 -7.78 -13.39 1.29
CA THR A 52 -6.87 -14.43 0.78
C THR A 52 -7.05 -14.69 -0.72
N SER A 53 -7.94 -13.95 -1.38
CA SER A 53 -8.19 -14.09 -2.83
C SER A 53 -7.12 -13.42 -3.70
N TYR A 54 -6.22 -12.65 -3.11
CA TYR A 54 -5.10 -11.98 -3.79
C TYR A 54 -3.89 -11.84 -2.88
N GLU A 55 -2.72 -11.66 -3.50
CA GLU A 55 -1.48 -11.34 -2.81
C GLU A 55 -1.30 -9.82 -2.74
N THR A 56 -0.97 -9.30 -1.56
CA THR A 56 -0.83 -7.86 -1.33
C THR A 56 0.65 -7.49 -1.23
N TYR A 57 1.07 -6.51 -2.03
CA TYR A 57 2.37 -5.86 -1.97
C TYR A 57 2.20 -4.40 -1.52
N ALA A 58 3.24 -3.80 -0.96
CA ALA A 58 3.21 -2.39 -0.59
C ALA A 58 4.52 -1.67 -0.91
N VAL A 59 4.41 -0.42 -1.36
CA VAL A 59 5.54 0.50 -1.56
C VAL A 59 5.43 1.65 -0.57
N GLU A 60 6.45 1.83 0.26
CA GLU A 60 6.54 2.87 1.28
C GLU A 60 7.84 3.65 1.12
N ALA A 61 7.76 4.98 1.07
CA ALA A 61 8.92 5.85 0.95
C ALA A 61 9.49 6.23 2.33
N ASP A 62 8.65 6.23 3.37
CA ASP A 62 9.07 6.58 4.72
C ASP A 62 9.64 5.38 5.47
N ARG A 63 10.97 5.37 5.64
CA ARG A 63 11.69 4.33 6.39
C ARG A 63 11.11 4.06 7.77
N ASP A 64 10.66 5.08 8.50
CA ASP A 64 10.11 4.87 9.85
C ASP A 64 8.78 4.09 9.80
N MET A 65 8.00 4.27 8.73
CA MET A 65 6.76 3.52 8.52
C MET A 65 7.07 2.10 8.01
N ALA A 66 8.08 1.95 7.16
CA ALA A 66 8.52 0.63 6.73
C ALA A 66 9.02 -0.22 7.91
N ASP A 67 9.86 0.36 8.79
CA ASP A 67 10.34 -0.32 10.00
C ASP A 67 9.18 -0.68 10.94
N TYR A 68 8.18 0.20 11.06
CA TYR A 68 6.95 -0.09 11.79
C TYR A 68 6.21 -1.30 11.22
N LEU A 69 5.99 -1.34 9.90
CA LEU A 69 5.30 -2.42 9.21
C LEU A 69 6.05 -3.75 9.32
N GLN A 70 7.38 -3.74 9.24
CA GLN A 70 8.19 -4.94 9.45
C GLN A 70 8.02 -5.53 10.85
N GLN A 71 7.90 -4.68 11.87
CA GLN A 71 7.67 -5.14 13.25
C GLN A 71 6.23 -5.63 13.47
N HIS A 72 5.24 -5.02 12.80
CA HIS A 72 3.82 -5.34 13.00
C HIS A 72 3.35 -6.51 12.12
N TYR A 73 3.98 -6.72 10.97
CA TYR A 73 3.66 -7.77 10.01
C TYR A 73 4.92 -8.57 9.62
N PRO A 74 5.59 -9.22 10.58
CA PRO A 74 6.90 -9.86 10.35
C PRO A 74 6.87 -11.03 9.37
N GLU A 75 5.71 -11.66 9.16
CA GLU A 75 5.54 -12.77 8.21
C GLU A 75 5.29 -12.28 6.77
N TRP A 76 4.68 -11.10 6.62
CA TRP A 76 4.31 -10.54 5.31
C TRP A 76 5.38 -9.59 4.77
N ALA A 77 5.86 -8.66 5.61
CA ALA A 77 6.69 -7.54 5.18
C ALA A 77 8.01 -7.94 4.49
N PRO A 78 8.77 -8.96 4.93
CA PRO A 78 10.04 -9.30 4.30
C PRO A 78 9.96 -9.66 2.82
N ALA A 79 8.81 -10.18 2.37
CA ALA A 79 8.60 -10.60 0.99
C ALA A 79 7.79 -9.59 0.16
N HIS A 80 7.03 -8.69 0.80
CA HIS A 80 6.01 -7.90 0.11
C HIS A 80 6.11 -6.39 0.34
N LEU A 81 6.95 -5.93 1.27
CA LEU A 81 7.14 -4.51 1.57
C LEU A 81 8.39 -3.98 0.87
N ILE A 82 8.19 -2.98 0.02
CA ILE A 82 9.23 -2.35 -0.80
C ILE A 82 9.47 -0.95 -0.25
N LEU A 83 10.68 -0.71 0.27
CA LEU A 83 11.10 0.61 0.76
C LEU A 83 11.67 1.44 -0.40
N GLN A 84 10.80 2.18 -1.10
CA GLN A 84 11.15 2.98 -2.26
C GLN A 84 10.13 4.12 -2.47
N ASP A 85 10.53 5.21 -3.14
CA ASP A 85 9.57 6.17 -3.68
C ASP A 85 8.77 5.51 -4.81
N PHE A 86 7.44 5.56 -4.72
CA PHE A 86 6.57 4.98 -5.73
C PHE A 86 6.76 5.60 -7.12
N LEU A 87 7.13 6.88 -7.21
CA LEU A 87 7.37 7.56 -8.48
C LEU A 87 8.65 7.08 -9.18
N GLU A 88 9.56 6.44 -8.43
CA GLU A 88 10.79 5.84 -8.94
C GLU A 88 10.69 4.30 -9.01
N PHE A 89 9.60 3.72 -8.50
CA PHE A 89 9.36 2.29 -8.46
C PHE A 89 8.87 1.80 -9.83
N ASP A 90 9.44 0.68 -10.29
CA ASP A 90 9.00 -0.01 -11.50
C ASP A 90 8.15 -1.23 -11.12
N PRO A 91 6.81 -1.20 -11.34
CA PRO A 91 5.93 -2.33 -11.03
C PRO A 91 6.31 -3.63 -11.78
N ALA A 92 6.95 -3.53 -12.94
CA ALA A 92 7.37 -4.72 -13.69
C ALA A 92 8.41 -5.55 -12.94
N SER A 93 9.15 -4.94 -11.99
CA SER A 93 10.10 -5.66 -11.12
C SER A 93 9.46 -6.66 -10.15
N VAL A 94 8.15 -6.53 -9.90
CA VAL A 94 7.38 -7.36 -8.98
C VAL A 94 6.33 -8.19 -9.71
N PHE A 95 5.60 -7.56 -10.63
CA PHE A 95 4.47 -8.17 -11.30
C PHE A 95 4.81 -8.75 -12.67
N GLU A 96 6.01 -8.47 -13.21
CA GLU A 96 6.37 -8.82 -14.58
C GLU A 96 5.30 -8.31 -15.56
N ASP A 97 4.65 -9.21 -16.32
CA ASP A 97 3.56 -8.92 -17.24
C ASP A 97 2.15 -9.15 -16.62
N ARG A 98 2.06 -9.45 -15.32
CA ARG A 98 0.79 -9.75 -14.65
C ARG A 98 0.00 -8.47 -14.37
N GLU A 99 -1.31 -8.54 -14.54
CA GLU A 99 -2.21 -7.49 -14.05
C GLU A 99 -2.20 -7.42 -12.52
N PHE A 100 -2.34 -6.22 -11.97
CA PHE A 100 -2.51 -5.97 -10.54
C PHE A 100 -3.50 -4.82 -10.33
N CYS A 101 -4.14 -4.76 -9.16
CA CYS A 101 -4.96 -3.61 -8.78
C CYS A 101 -4.15 -2.67 -7.88
N LEU A 102 -4.15 -1.38 -8.19
CA LEU A 102 -3.47 -0.35 -7.40
C LEU A 102 -4.44 0.25 -6.37
N ILE A 103 -3.99 0.43 -5.14
CA ILE A 103 -4.76 1.05 -4.06
C ILE A 103 -3.87 1.90 -3.15
N GLY A 104 -4.44 2.86 -2.44
CA GLY A 104 -3.74 3.57 -1.38
C GLY A 104 -4.50 4.80 -0.92
N ASN A 105 -4.07 5.36 0.21
CA ASN A 105 -4.57 6.64 0.71
C ASN A 105 -3.58 7.74 0.32
N PHE A 106 -3.51 8.03 -0.98
CA PHE A 106 -2.46 8.88 -1.54
C PHE A 106 -2.57 10.32 -1.01
N PRO A 107 -1.45 10.96 -0.62
CA PRO A 107 -1.45 12.38 -0.35
C PRO A 107 -1.66 13.17 -1.65
N TYR A 108 -2.39 14.28 -1.57
CA TYR A 108 -2.85 15.05 -2.74
C TYR A 108 -1.71 15.58 -3.63
N ASN A 109 -0.49 15.67 -3.11
CA ASN A 109 0.68 16.17 -3.82
C ASN A 109 1.25 15.19 -4.87
N ILE A 110 0.97 13.89 -4.74
CA ILE A 110 1.47 12.86 -5.67
C ILE A 110 0.36 12.14 -6.42
N SER A 111 -0.91 12.29 -6.00
CA SER A 111 -2.03 11.54 -6.58
C SER A 111 -2.19 11.75 -8.10
N THR A 112 -1.92 12.94 -8.62
CA THR A 112 -1.96 13.19 -10.07
C THR A 112 -0.90 12.39 -10.81
N GLN A 113 0.34 12.35 -10.32
CA GLN A 113 1.46 11.64 -10.96
C GLN A 113 1.31 10.11 -10.89
N ILE A 114 0.54 9.63 -9.91
CA ILE A 114 0.19 8.20 -9.79
C ILE A 114 -0.86 7.80 -10.83
N ILE A 115 -1.77 8.71 -11.19
CA ILE A 115 -2.95 8.40 -12.03
C ILE A 115 -2.72 8.79 -13.50
N PHE A 116 -1.90 9.80 -13.79
CA PHE A 116 -1.66 10.38 -15.12
C PHE A 116 -0.17 10.50 -15.44
#